data_AF-A0A1R3U976-F1
#
_entry.id   AF-A0A1R3U976-F1
#
_cell.length_a   1.000
_cell.length_b   1.000
_cell.length_c   1.000
_cell.angle_alpha   90.00
_cell.angle_beta   90.00
_cell.angle_gamma   90.00
#
_symmetry.space_group_name_H-M   'P 1'
#
loop_
_entity.id
_entity.type
_entity.pdbx_description
1 polymer ?
#
loop_
_entity_poly.entity_id
_entity_poly.type
_entity_poly.pdbx_seq_one_letter_code
_entity_poly.pdbx_strand_id
1 'polypeptide(L)'
;MLNITIDAGVIAVPHPVCSADELHKYVDTLLDWSKILDEPWVAIHISEGAAATLFADKLYPLREQLKTLFNDFGIVEYDVNTVAKVVDKLLTLTPSFETYYRVTDVLADQIDTAPDIIKLTTHDGLQSDLARCVVLIAILRKHCQQPLAGHSLILRSAPKPIVNVRAQIHDIEHERDDLPSLPVPPHFFDGEVLVCDDFKGLVECLDDSAILTGASDSLGIELAIKIALFKDDLEKGNEPNWAGAVVPKIGEGFVETCRQCCRDQGGTLSPKILRAVVETILNQNMGAVHPLRIGKGGDDPQRMRGSDKAQRRDIDYEFHLHYWECATGAVELGSVVHHNDFSIPS
;
A
#
# COMPACT_ATOMS: atom_id res chain seq x y z
N MET A 1 -3.13 -8.80 -1.16
CA MET A 1 -4.05 -7.69 -0.83
C MET A 1 -3.43 -6.91 0.32
N LEU A 2 -3.24 -5.62 0.13
CA LEU A 2 -2.77 -4.70 1.15
C LEU A 2 -3.91 -4.42 2.12
N ASN A 3 -3.66 -4.38 3.43
CA ASN A 3 -4.70 -4.05 4.41
C ASN A 3 -4.31 -2.75 5.11
N ILE A 4 -5.27 -1.87 5.30
CA ILE A 4 -5.05 -0.55 5.87
C ILE A 4 -6.12 -0.29 6.91
N THR A 5 -5.75 0.25 8.07
CA THR A 5 -6.73 0.81 9.01
C THR A 5 -6.62 2.32 9.02
N ILE A 6 -7.73 3.02 8.89
CA ILE A 6 -7.78 4.49 9.02
C ILE A 6 -8.14 4.84 10.46
N ASP A 7 -7.27 5.61 11.12
CA ASP A 7 -7.58 6.19 12.43
C ASP A 7 -8.79 7.14 12.34
N ALA A 8 -9.67 7.08 13.34
CA ALA A 8 -10.85 7.95 13.40
C ALA A 8 -10.47 9.44 13.43
N GLY A 9 -9.30 9.80 13.97
CA GLY A 9 -8.76 11.16 13.95
C GLY A 9 -8.44 11.69 12.54
N VAL A 10 -8.23 10.84 11.54
CA VAL A 10 -8.11 11.25 10.12
C VAL A 10 -9.42 11.83 9.61
N ILE A 11 -10.54 11.28 10.07
CA ILE A 11 -11.89 11.66 9.64
C ILE A 11 -12.36 12.95 10.33
N ALA A 12 -12.01 13.12 11.61
CA ALA A 12 -12.39 14.32 12.35
C ALA A 12 -11.81 15.59 11.69
N VAL A 13 -12.62 16.65 11.60
CA VAL A 13 -12.12 17.96 11.16
C VAL A 13 -10.99 18.40 12.10
N PRO A 14 -9.85 18.91 11.58
CA PRO A 14 -8.80 19.46 12.42
C PRO A 14 -9.34 20.60 13.28
N HIS A 15 -8.95 20.68 14.55
CA HIS A 15 -9.26 21.81 15.41
C HIS A 15 -8.03 22.15 16.26
N PRO A 16 -7.58 23.42 16.31
CA PRO A 16 -8.00 24.55 15.46
C PRO A 16 -7.49 24.46 14.03
N VAL A 17 -8.38 24.73 13.05
CA VAL A 17 -7.96 25.08 11.69
C VAL A 17 -7.47 26.52 11.72
N CYS A 18 -6.20 26.71 11.36
CA CYS A 18 -5.54 28.00 11.42
C CYS A 18 -5.41 28.65 10.03
N SER A 19 -5.63 27.90 8.94
CA SER A 19 -5.53 28.43 7.58
C SER A 19 -6.44 27.71 6.58
N ALA A 20 -6.69 28.36 5.43
CA ALA A 20 -7.37 27.73 4.32
C ALA A 20 -6.57 26.53 3.78
N ASP A 21 -5.24 26.63 3.73
CA ASP A 21 -4.36 25.57 3.21
C ASP A 21 -4.49 24.27 4.03
N GLU A 22 -4.62 24.37 5.37
CA GLU A 22 -4.87 23.21 6.23
C GLU A 22 -6.21 22.53 5.92
N LEU A 23 -7.23 23.33 5.62
CA LEU A 23 -8.55 22.83 5.26
C LEU A 23 -8.55 22.17 3.87
N HIS A 24 -7.86 22.76 2.89
CA HIS A 24 -7.64 22.12 1.58
C HIS A 24 -6.93 20.79 1.74
N LYS A 25 -5.81 20.77 2.48
CA LYS A 25 -5.06 19.54 2.73
C LYS A 25 -5.94 18.46 3.36
N TYR A 26 -6.75 18.80 4.36
CA TYR A 26 -7.68 17.85 4.96
C TYR A 26 -8.69 17.28 3.96
N VAL A 27 -9.30 18.14 3.13
CA VAL A 27 -10.26 17.70 2.11
C VAL A 27 -9.58 16.83 1.05
N ASP A 28 -8.42 17.23 0.57
CA ASP A 28 -7.63 16.47 -0.42
C ASP A 28 -7.25 15.09 0.12
N THR A 29 -6.80 15.01 1.38
CA THR A 29 -6.51 13.73 2.04
C THR A 29 -7.74 12.82 2.06
N LEU A 30 -8.92 13.33 2.42
CA LEU A 30 -10.15 12.51 2.39
C LEU A 30 -10.52 12.05 0.98
N LEU A 31 -10.36 12.91 -0.02
CA LEU A 31 -10.63 12.58 -1.42
C LEU A 31 -9.63 11.55 -1.95
N ASP A 32 -8.36 11.63 -1.55
CA ASP A 32 -7.36 10.63 -1.90
C ASP A 32 -7.70 9.26 -1.32
N TRP A 33 -8.11 9.19 -0.06
CA TRP A 33 -8.61 7.94 0.52
C TRP A 33 -9.83 7.41 -0.22
N SER A 34 -10.72 8.31 -0.68
CA SER A 34 -11.87 7.90 -1.50
C SER A 34 -11.46 7.23 -2.82
N LYS A 35 -10.34 7.61 -3.44
CA LYS A 35 -9.86 6.99 -4.69
C LYS A 35 -9.44 5.53 -4.45
N ILE A 36 -8.89 5.24 -3.27
CA ILE A 36 -8.36 3.92 -2.92
C ILE A 36 -9.49 2.98 -2.47
N LEU A 37 -10.62 3.51 -2.00
CA LEU A 37 -11.78 2.69 -1.60
C LEU A 37 -12.27 1.74 -2.68
N ASP A 38 -12.09 2.11 -3.94
CA ASP A 38 -12.57 1.33 -5.09
C ASP A 38 -11.44 0.49 -5.74
N GLU A 39 -10.23 0.51 -5.17
CA GLU A 39 -9.07 -0.23 -5.66
C GLU A 39 -9.07 -1.70 -5.17
N PRO A 40 -9.03 -2.70 -6.06
CA PRO A 40 -9.21 -4.12 -5.68
C PRO A 40 -8.04 -4.71 -4.89
N TRP A 41 -6.90 -4.02 -4.85
CA TRP A 41 -5.69 -4.49 -4.18
C TRP A 41 -5.57 -4.01 -2.72
N VAL A 42 -6.45 -3.11 -2.28
CA VAL A 42 -6.49 -2.59 -0.90
C VAL A 42 -7.77 -3.01 -0.20
N ALA A 43 -7.63 -3.54 1.01
CA ALA A 43 -8.71 -3.63 1.98
C ALA A 43 -8.57 -2.47 2.98
N ILE A 44 -9.55 -1.59 3.01
CA ILE A 44 -9.60 -0.47 3.96
C ILE A 44 -10.53 -0.87 5.10
N HIS A 45 -10.03 -0.69 6.31
CA HIS A 45 -10.73 -0.94 7.55
C HIS A 45 -10.81 0.34 8.37
N ILE A 46 -11.82 0.38 9.22
CA ILE A 46 -11.94 1.35 10.30
C ILE A 46 -12.28 0.58 11.56
N SER A 47 -11.97 1.16 12.72
CA SER A 47 -12.44 0.58 13.97
C SER A 47 -13.97 0.59 14.04
N GLU A 48 -14.55 -0.49 14.55
CA GLU A 48 -15.97 -0.57 14.92
C GLU A 48 -16.40 0.55 15.87
N GLY A 49 -15.52 0.99 16.78
CA GLY A 49 -15.79 2.07 17.74
C GLY A 49 -15.71 3.48 17.15
N ALA A 50 -15.09 3.65 15.97
CA ALA A 50 -14.73 4.95 15.42
C ALA A 50 -15.93 5.91 15.29
N ALA A 51 -17.03 5.43 14.71
CA ALA A 51 -18.23 6.25 14.50
C ALA A 51 -18.87 6.70 15.82
N ALA A 52 -18.91 5.81 16.81
CA ALA A 52 -19.46 6.11 18.14
C ALA A 52 -18.58 7.14 18.88
N THR A 53 -17.26 6.97 18.82
CA THR A 53 -16.28 7.89 19.42
C THR A 53 -16.37 9.28 18.79
N LEU A 54 -16.37 9.37 17.45
CA LEU A 54 -16.51 10.63 16.73
C LEU A 54 -17.82 11.35 17.06
N PHE A 55 -18.92 10.60 17.19
CA PHE A 55 -20.21 11.17 17.56
C PHE A 55 -20.22 11.70 19.00
N ALA A 56 -19.67 10.93 19.95
CA ALA A 56 -19.59 11.31 21.35
C ALA A 56 -18.77 12.60 21.55
N ASP A 57 -17.68 12.74 20.80
CA ASP A 57 -16.80 13.91 20.83
C ASP A 57 -17.33 15.10 20.00
N LYS A 58 -18.53 14.97 19.41
CA LYS A 58 -19.15 15.96 18.51
C LYS A 58 -18.28 16.30 17.30
N LEU A 59 -17.49 15.34 16.84
CA LEU A 59 -16.66 15.45 15.63
C LEU A 59 -17.37 14.87 14.41
N TYR A 60 -18.53 14.25 14.59
CA TYR A 60 -19.38 13.73 13.51
C TYR A 60 -20.86 13.86 13.91
N PRO A 61 -21.81 14.17 12.99
CA PRO A 61 -21.63 14.41 11.55
C PRO A 61 -20.92 15.72 11.17
N LEU A 62 -20.14 15.70 10.10
CA LEU A 62 -19.24 16.80 9.71
C LEU A 62 -19.93 17.99 9.00
N ARG A 63 -21.15 17.81 8.47
CA ARG A 63 -21.77 18.75 7.52
C ARG A 63 -21.82 20.20 8.01
N GLU A 64 -22.32 20.42 9.23
CA GLU A 64 -22.45 21.78 9.78
C GLU A 64 -21.09 22.43 10.08
N GLN A 65 -20.11 21.63 10.54
CA GLN A 65 -18.76 22.10 10.81
C GLN A 65 -18.05 22.51 9.53
N LEU A 66 -18.09 21.65 8.50
CA LEU A 66 -17.50 21.94 7.19
C LEU A 66 -18.16 23.13 6.51
N LYS A 67 -19.49 23.26 6.60
CA LYS A 67 -20.20 24.42 6.05
C LYS A 67 -19.75 25.73 6.68
N THR A 68 -19.55 25.73 8.00
CA THR A 68 -19.05 26.90 8.73
C THR A 68 -17.63 27.23 8.27
N LEU A 69 -16.73 26.25 8.29
CA LEU A 69 -15.33 26.44 7.92
C LEU A 69 -15.14 26.84 6.46
N PHE A 70 -15.88 26.25 5.52
CA PHE A 70 -15.79 26.59 4.10
C PHE A 70 -16.21 28.04 3.87
N ASN A 71 -17.25 28.51 4.55
CA ASN A 71 -17.67 29.91 4.48
C ASN A 71 -16.62 30.85 5.11
N ASP A 72 -16.08 30.48 6.27
CA ASP A 72 -15.11 31.30 7.00
C ASP A 72 -13.78 31.45 6.25
N PHE A 73 -13.32 30.39 5.58
CA PHE A 73 -12.07 30.38 4.81
C PHE A 73 -12.27 30.63 3.30
N GLY A 74 -13.50 30.81 2.83
CA GLY A 74 -13.81 31.13 1.42
C GLY A 74 -13.59 29.97 0.44
N ILE A 75 -13.74 28.73 0.90
CA ILE A 75 -13.60 27.51 0.08
C ILE A 75 -14.84 27.33 -0.79
N VAL A 76 -14.67 27.29 -2.11
CA VAL A 76 -15.76 27.20 -3.10
C VAL A 76 -15.59 26.08 -4.12
N GLU A 77 -14.38 25.53 -4.24
CA GLU A 77 -14.00 24.44 -5.13
C GLU A 77 -14.55 23.08 -4.67
N TYR A 78 -14.84 22.93 -3.37
CA TYR A 78 -15.35 21.68 -2.80
C TYR A 78 -16.82 21.83 -2.35
N ASP A 79 -17.61 20.79 -2.62
CA ASP A 79 -18.97 20.66 -2.07
C ASP A 79 -18.95 19.88 -0.75
N VAL A 80 -19.48 20.51 0.31
CA VAL A 80 -19.57 19.93 1.66
C VAL A 80 -20.28 18.58 1.66
N ASN A 81 -21.31 18.39 0.81
CA ASN A 81 -22.04 17.13 0.78
C ASN A 81 -21.20 15.99 0.20
N THR A 82 -20.34 16.31 -0.77
CA THR A 82 -19.41 15.36 -1.38
C THR A 82 -18.39 14.88 -0.35
N VAL A 83 -17.77 15.80 0.40
CA VAL A 83 -16.84 15.46 1.49
C VAL A 83 -17.54 14.62 2.57
N ALA A 84 -18.73 15.04 3.01
CA ALA A 84 -19.49 14.28 4.01
C ALA A 84 -19.86 12.87 3.54
N LYS A 85 -20.21 12.68 2.25
CA LYS A 85 -20.49 11.35 1.69
C LYS A 85 -19.26 10.44 1.69
N VAL A 86 -18.07 10.97 1.43
CA VAL A 86 -16.83 10.20 1.52
C VAL A 86 -16.63 9.69 2.93
N VAL A 87 -16.82 10.56 3.94
CA VAL A 87 -16.72 10.17 5.34
C VAL A 87 -17.78 9.15 5.74
N ASP A 88 -19.03 9.36 5.32
CA ASP A 88 -20.12 8.40 5.57
C ASP A 88 -19.76 7.04 4.94
N LYS A 89 -19.18 7.00 3.74
CA LYS A 89 -18.71 5.76 3.07
C LYS A 89 -17.58 5.10 3.87
N LEU A 90 -16.60 5.86 4.36
CA LEU A 90 -15.50 5.33 5.18
C LEU A 90 -15.99 4.73 6.50
N LEU A 91 -16.91 5.41 7.21
CA LEU A 91 -17.44 4.96 8.50
C LEU A 91 -18.40 3.77 8.36
N THR A 92 -18.95 3.54 7.17
CA THR A 92 -19.84 2.40 6.88
C THR A 92 -19.12 1.23 6.22
N LEU A 93 -17.79 1.29 6.10
CA LEU A 93 -16.99 0.19 5.58
C LEU A 93 -17.15 -1.06 6.45
N THR A 94 -17.38 -2.18 5.78
CA THR A 94 -17.44 -3.50 6.40
C THR A 94 -16.59 -4.47 5.59
N PRO A 95 -15.83 -5.37 6.24
CA PRO A 95 -15.75 -5.57 7.70
C PRO A 95 -14.88 -4.52 8.42
N SER A 96 -15.21 -4.23 9.68
CA SER A 96 -14.34 -3.45 10.58
C SER A 96 -12.99 -4.15 10.78
N PHE A 97 -12.00 -3.41 11.28
CA PHE A 97 -10.68 -3.98 11.61
C PHE A 97 -10.82 -5.17 12.57
N GLU A 98 -11.62 -4.99 13.63
CA GLU A 98 -11.90 -5.99 14.66
C GLU A 98 -12.53 -7.25 14.06
N THR A 99 -13.59 -7.07 13.27
CA THR A 99 -14.30 -8.18 12.61
C THR A 99 -13.38 -8.93 11.65
N TYR A 100 -12.61 -8.22 10.83
CA TYR A 100 -11.76 -8.81 9.81
C TYR A 100 -10.62 -9.64 10.42
N TYR A 101 -9.97 -9.11 11.46
CA TYR A 101 -8.86 -9.78 12.12
C TYR A 101 -9.27 -10.71 13.26
N ARG A 102 -10.56 -10.79 13.57
CA ARG A 102 -11.14 -11.62 14.65
C ARG A 102 -10.54 -11.30 16.02
N VAL A 103 -10.34 -10.00 16.27
CA VAL A 103 -9.90 -9.44 17.54
C VAL A 103 -10.94 -8.43 18.00
N THR A 104 -11.45 -8.58 19.22
CA THR A 104 -12.53 -7.74 19.73
C THR A 104 -11.98 -6.56 20.50
N ASP A 105 -11.11 -6.82 21.49
CA ASP A 105 -10.59 -5.77 22.37
C ASP A 105 -9.25 -6.17 23.00
N VAL A 106 -8.53 -5.17 23.51
CA VAL A 106 -7.31 -5.36 24.29
C VAL A 106 -7.35 -4.50 25.56
N LEU A 107 -7.18 -5.16 26.70
CA LEU A 107 -7.00 -4.48 27.97
C LEU A 107 -5.51 -4.24 28.20
N ALA A 108 -5.07 -3.00 28.06
CA ALA A 108 -3.69 -2.60 28.27
C ALA A 108 -3.55 -1.32 29.10
N ASP A 109 -2.46 -1.20 29.84
CA ASP A 109 -2.03 0.02 30.53
C ASP A 109 -0.56 0.34 30.22
N GLN A 110 -0.10 1.50 30.68
CA GLN A 110 1.27 2.01 30.46
C GLN A 110 1.69 1.92 28.98
N ILE A 111 0.80 2.41 28.10
CA ILE A 111 1.02 2.42 26.65
C ILE A 111 1.91 3.60 26.29
N ASP A 112 3.08 3.29 25.75
CA ASP A 112 4.05 4.25 25.23
C ASP A 112 4.26 4.01 23.72
N THR A 113 4.31 5.09 22.94
CA THR A 113 4.64 5.05 21.51
C THR A 113 5.86 5.91 21.21
N ALA A 114 6.71 5.45 20.31
CA ALA A 114 7.91 6.18 19.88
C ALA A 114 8.03 6.15 18.34
N PRO A 115 7.74 7.27 17.64
CA PRO A 115 7.29 8.58 18.16
C PRO A 115 5.92 8.55 18.84
N ASP A 116 5.63 9.56 19.68
CA ASP A 116 4.36 9.66 20.41
C ASP A 116 3.23 10.08 19.47
N ILE A 117 2.42 9.10 19.06
CA ILE A 117 1.29 9.30 18.15
C ILE A 117 -0.06 9.41 18.89
N ILE A 118 -0.11 9.00 20.16
CA ILE A 118 -1.37 9.05 20.94
C ILE A 118 -1.79 10.50 21.17
N LYS A 119 -0.81 11.41 21.26
CA LYS A 119 -1.05 12.85 21.43
C LYS A 119 -1.36 13.61 20.13
N LEU A 120 -1.58 12.93 19.00
CA LEU A 120 -1.98 13.58 17.74
C LEU A 120 -3.36 14.23 17.80
N THR A 121 -4.20 13.80 18.76
CA THR A 121 -5.51 14.37 19.04
C THR A 121 -5.58 14.78 20.51
N THR A 122 -6.41 15.78 20.82
CA THR A 122 -6.69 16.23 22.19
C THR A 122 -7.98 15.63 22.76
N HIS A 123 -8.68 14.80 21.99
CA HIS A 123 -9.94 14.17 22.40
C HIS A 123 -9.67 12.80 23.02
N ASP A 124 -9.97 12.65 24.30
CA ASP A 124 -9.69 11.43 25.07
C ASP A 124 -10.30 10.16 24.42
N GLY A 125 -11.50 10.27 23.84
CA GLY A 125 -12.14 9.18 23.12
C GLY A 125 -11.31 8.70 21.94
N LEU A 126 -10.88 9.62 21.07
CA LEU A 126 -10.02 9.31 19.94
C LEU A 126 -8.62 8.83 20.36
N GLN A 127 -8.05 9.38 21.45
CA GLN A 127 -6.76 8.90 21.98
C GLN A 127 -6.87 7.44 22.43
N SER A 128 -7.94 7.10 23.14
CA SER A 128 -8.18 5.74 23.63
C SER A 128 -8.41 4.76 22.47
N ASP A 129 -9.18 5.17 21.46
CA ASP A 129 -9.43 4.35 20.27
C ASP A 129 -8.13 4.10 19.48
N LEU A 130 -7.35 5.16 19.23
CA LEU A 130 -6.04 5.05 18.59
C LEU A 130 -5.09 4.16 19.37
N ALA A 131 -5.00 4.32 20.69
CA ALA A 131 -4.14 3.49 21.54
C ALA A 131 -4.51 2.01 21.44
N ARG A 132 -5.80 1.69 21.48
CA ARG A 132 -6.32 0.33 21.31
C ARG A 132 -5.97 -0.24 19.94
N CYS A 133 -6.24 0.50 18.85
CA CYS A 133 -5.92 0.07 17.49
C CYS A 133 -4.41 -0.16 17.31
N VAL A 134 -3.56 0.74 17.79
CA VAL A 134 -2.10 0.65 17.69
C VAL A 134 -1.58 -0.60 18.40
N VAL A 135 -2.07 -0.89 19.61
CA VAL A 135 -1.68 -2.09 20.37
C VAL A 135 -2.15 -3.36 19.65
N LEU A 136 -3.40 -3.43 19.19
CA LEU A 136 -3.91 -4.59 18.44
C LEU A 136 -3.10 -4.84 17.17
N ILE A 137 -2.85 -3.80 16.36
CA ILE A 137 -2.04 -3.92 15.14
C ILE A 137 -0.62 -4.40 15.48
N ALA A 138 0.02 -3.85 16.52
CA ALA A 138 1.36 -4.26 16.93
C ALA A 138 1.42 -5.73 17.35
N ILE A 139 0.43 -6.20 18.11
CA ILE A 139 0.30 -7.61 18.53
C ILE A 139 0.17 -8.51 17.30
N LEU A 140 -0.77 -8.19 16.40
CA LEU A 140 -1.03 -8.99 15.20
C LEU A 140 0.17 -9.02 14.25
N ARG A 141 0.91 -7.92 14.14
CA ARG A 141 2.14 -7.85 13.35
C ARG A 141 3.26 -8.71 13.92
N LYS A 142 3.43 -8.73 15.25
CA LYS A 142 4.56 -9.42 15.88
C LYS A 142 4.31 -10.91 16.15
N HIS A 143 3.08 -11.29 16.49
CA HIS A 143 2.81 -12.58 17.11
C HIS A 143 1.95 -13.54 16.29
N CYS A 144 1.23 -13.09 15.25
CA CYS A 144 0.49 -14.01 14.40
C CYS A 144 1.43 -14.90 13.57
N GLN A 145 1.09 -16.19 13.42
CA GLN A 145 1.84 -17.14 12.60
C GLN A 145 1.90 -16.73 11.12
N GLN A 146 0.88 -16.00 10.66
CA GLN A 146 0.94 -15.19 9.44
C GLN A 146 1.00 -13.71 9.86
N PRO A 147 2.20 -13.15 10.04
CA PRO A 147 2.36 -11.75 10.40
C PRO A 147 1.63 -10.86 9.39
N LEU A 148 1.02 -9.79 9.88
CA LEU A 148 0.46 -8.73 9.03
C LEU A 148 1.56 -7.91 8.36
N ALA A 149 2.40 -8.54 7.54
CA ALA A 149 3.65 -8.00 7.02
C ALA A 149 3.48 -6.71 6.20
N GLY A 150 2.26 -6.34 5.82
CA GLY A 150 1.95 -5.08 5.12
C GLY A 150 0.76 -4.32 5.70
N HIS A 151 0.32 -4.54 6.95
CA HIS A 151 -0.75 -3.72 7.50
C HIS A 151 -0.23 -2.34 7.94
N SER A 152 -0.81 -1.29 7.39
CA SER A 152 -0.49 0.11 7.71
C SER A 152 -1.65 0.80 8.42
N LEU A 153 -1.33 1.62 9.43
CA LEU A 153 -2.26 2.50 10.10
C LEU A 153 -2.14 3.91 9.51
N ILE A 154 -3.23 4.45 8.99
CA ILE A 154 -3.28 5.82 8.51
C ILE A 154 -3.53 6.75 9.68
N LEU A 155 -2.65 7.74 9.84
CA LEU A 155 -2.74 8.78 10.86
C LEU A 155 -2.98 10.13 10.19
N ARG A 156 -3.48 11.10 10.95
CA ARG A 156 -3.62 12.49 10.46
C ARG A 156 -2.27 13.11 10.08
N SER A 157 -1.23 12.76 10.82
CA SER A 157 0.14 13.16 10.56
C SER A 157 1.06 12.06 11.07
N ALA A 158 1.84 11.48 10.15
CA ALA A 158 2.75 10.39 10.46
C ALA A 158 4.16 10.97 10.65
N PRO A 159 4.66 11.05 11.89
CA PRO A 159 5.98 11.63 12.15
C PRO A 159 7.14 10.78 11.60
N LYS A 160 6.96 9.46 11.52
CA LYS A 160 7.89 8.48 10.96
C LYS A 160 7.12 7.29 10.39
N PRO A 161 7.67 6.55 9.40
CA PRO A 161 7.00 5.37 8.83
C PRO A 161 6.79 4.20 9.81
N ILE A 162 7.60 4.13 10.87
CA ILE A 162 7.54 3.07 11.88
C ILE A 162 7.35 3.71 13.25
N VAL A 163 6.36 3.22 13.99
CA VAL A 163 6.09 3.57 15.39
C VAL A 163 6.33 2.35 16.25
N ASN A 164 7.24 2.49 17.22
CA ASN A 164 7.45 1.46 18.23
C ASN A 164 6.37 1.58 19.29
N VAL A 165 5.84 0.46 19.73
CA VAL A 165 4.76 0.36 20.71
C VAL A 165 5.27 -0.45 21.89
N ARG A 166 5.10 0.08 23.09
CA ARG A 166 5.37 -0.63 24.34
C ARG A 166 4.16 -0.53 25.24
N ALA A 167 3.69 -1.65 25.79
CA ALA A 167 2.49 -1.69 26.62
C ALA A 167 2.53 -2.84 27.64
N GLN A 168 1.81 -2.70 28.74
CA GLN A 168 1.46 -3.80 29.63
C GLN A 168 0.09 -4.35 29.24
N ILE A 169 0.06 -5.58 28.73
CA ILE A 169 -1.16 -6.21 28.23
C ILE A 169 -1.71 -7.12 29.32
N HIS A 170 -2.90 -6.84 29.83
CA HIS A 170 -3.57 -7.65 30.84
C HIS A 170 -4.41 -8.75 30.22
N ASP A 171 -5.13 -8.43 29.14
CA ASP A 171 -6.01 -9.37 28.44
C ASP A 171 -6.20 -8.96 26.98
N ILE A 172 -6.53 -9.93 26.14
CA ILE A 172 -6.92 -9.71 24.74
C ILE A 172 -8.08 -10.63 24.39
N GLU A 173 -9.19 -10.04 23.94
CA GLU A 173 -10.35 -10.78 23.50
C GLU A 173 -10.24 -11.07 22.00
N HIS A 174 -10.13 -12.34 21.63
CA HIS A 174 -9.99 -12.76 20.23
C HIS A 174 -10.55 -14.17 19.97
N GLU A 175 -10.81 -14.48 18.71
CA GLU A 175 -11.18 -15.82 18.27
C GLU A 175 -10.07 -16.51 17.45
N ARG A 176 -8.89 -15.91 17.40
CA ARG A 176 -7.74 -16.40 16.61
C ARG A 176 -7.08 -17.62 17.24
N ASP A 177 -6.78 -18.62 16.41
CA ASP A 177 -6.04 -19.83 16.83
C ASP A 177 -4.52 -19.68 16.71
N ASP A 178 -4.05 -18.64 16.02
CA ASP A 178 -2.64 -18.40 15.68
C ASP A 178 -1.96 -17.38 16.58
N LEU A 179 -2.66 -16.86 17.60
CA LEU A 179 -2.13 -15.89 18.55
C LEU A 179 -1.52 -16.62 19.77
N PRO A 180 -0.19 -16.53 19.99
CA PRO A 180 0.44 -17.12 21.16
C PRO A 180 0.14 -16.31 22.43
N SER A 181 0.49 -16.88 23.59
CA SER A 181 0.47 -16.16 24.87
C SER A 181 1.37 -14.93 24.81
N LEU A 182 0.83 -13.77 25.16
CA LEU A 182 1.56 -12.50 25.22
C LEU A 182 2.31 -12.36 26.56
N PRO A 183 3.32 -11.46 26.64
CA PRO A 183 3.94 -11.11 27.91
C PRO A 183 2.89 -10.61 28.91
N VAL A 184 2.88 -11.21 30.10
CA VAL A 184 1.96 -10.82 31.19
C VAL A 184 2.65 -9.85 32.17
N PRO A 185 1.90 -8.92 32.80
CA PRO A 185 2.43 -7.99 33.77
C PRO A 185 3.21 -8.72 34.89
N PRO A 186 4.35 -8.17 35.35
CA PRO A 186 4.86 -6.82 35.07
C PRO A 186 5.69 -6.69 33.78
N HIS A 187 5.79 -7.75 32.96
CA HIS A 187 6.53 -7.69 31.71
C HIS A 187 5.80 -6.84 30.69
N PHE A 188 6.57 -6.16 29.85
CA PHE A 188 6.04 -5.35 28.77
C PHE A 188 6.01 -6.17 27.48
N PHE A 189 4.99 -5.91 26.67
CA PHE A 189 5.00 -6.18 25.25
C PHE A 189 5.71 -5.03 24.53
N ASP A 190 6.58 -5.38 23.59
CA ASP A 190 7.19 -4.44 22.64
C ASP A 190 6.80 -4.87 21.22
N GLY A 191 6.41 -3.94 20.37
CA GLY A 191 6.02 -4.20 18.98
C GLY A 191 6.23 -2.97 18.09
N GLU A 192 5.81 -3.09 16.84
CA GLU A 192 5.90 -2.01 15.87
C GLU A 192 4.68 -1.96 14.96
N VAL A 193 4.34 -0.76 14.51
CA VAL A 193 3.27 -0.48 13.55
C VAL A 193 3.83 0.34 12.40
N LEU A 194 3.44 -0.01 11.17
CA LEU A 194 3.68 0.83 10.00
C LEU A 194 2.63 1.93 9.95
N VAL A 195 3.05 3.17 9.78
CA VAL A 195 2.15 4.32 9.72
C VAL A 195 2.45 5.20 8.50
N CYS A 196 1.41 5.84 7.97
CA CYS A 196 1.51 6.86 6.93
C CYS A 196 0.34 7.84 7.07
N ASP A 197 0.42 9.00 6.43
CA ASP A 197 -0.59 10.06 6.53
C ASP A 197 -1.21 10.47 5.19
N ASP A 198 -0.62 10.03 4.09
CA ASP A 198 -1.17 10.19 2.76
C ASP A 198 -0.92 8.97 1.86
N PHE A 199 -1.51 9.01 0.67
CA PHE A 199 -1.37 7.95 -0.31
C PHE A 199 0.07 7.75 -0.79
N LYS A 200 0.84 8.84 -0.90
CA LYS A 200 2.23 8.78 -1.32
C LYS A 200 3.07 8.01 -0.30
N GLY A 201 2.97 8.36 0.98
CA GLY A 201 3.65 7.69 2.08
C GLY A 201 3.23 6.23 2.22
N LEU A 202 1.95 5.92 1.95
CA LEU A 202 1.51 4.53 1.86
C LEU A 202 2.29 3.75 0.80
N VAL A 203 2.34 4.24 -0.45
CA VAL A 203 3.01 3.58 -1.57
C VAL A 203 4.53 3.46 -1.32
N GLU A 204 5.15 4.48 -0.73
CA GLU A 204 6.57 4.46 -0.32
C GLU A 204 6.87 3.33 0.68
N CYS A 205 5.93 3.02 1.58
CA CYS A 205 6.07 1.97 2.58
C CYS A 205 5.86 0.54 2.05
N LEU A 206 5.31 0.38 0.85
CA LEU A 206 5.07 -0.95 0.26
C LEU A 206 6.35 -1.57 -0.24
N ASP A 207 6.64 -2.82 0.11
CA ASP A 207 7.73 -3.57 -0.50
C ASP A 207 7.26 -4.21 -1.81
N ASP A 208 7.46 -3.50 -2.92
CA ASP A 208 7.13 -3.95 -4.28
C ASP A 208 7.84 -5.25 -4.65
N SER A 209 9.05 -5.50 -4.12
CA SER A 209 9.79 -6.74 -4.36
C SER A 209 9.16 -7.92 -3.62
N ALA A 210 8.73 -7.73 -2.38
CA ALA A 210 7.99 -8.74 -1.63
C ALA A 210 6.62 -9.01 -2.28
N ILE A 211 5.92 -7.97 -2.76
CA ILE A 211 4.65 -8.10 -3.48
C ILE A 211 4.86 -8.92 -4.76
N LEU A 212 5.88 -8.62 -5.56
CA LEU A 212 6.19 -9.40 -6.78
C LEU A 212 6.49 -10.86 -6.44
N THR A 213 7.27 -11.10 -5.39
CA THR A 213 7.65 -12.46 -4.95
C THR A 213 6.43 -13.27 -4.50
N GLY A 214 5.48 -12.63 -3.81
CA GLY A 214 4.25 -13.23 -3.32
C GLY A 214 3.11 -13.33 -4.35
N ALA A 215 3.22 -12.64 -5.49
CA ALA A 215 2.17 -12.59 -6.50
C ALA A 215 1.90 -13.98 -7.11
N SER A 216 0.63 -14.35 -7.16
CA SER A 216 0.17 -15.62 -7.77
C SER A 216 -0.59 -15.43 -9.08
N ASP A 217 -0.89 -14.19 -9.45
CA ASP A 217 -1.69 -13.80 -10.60
C ASP A 217 -1.14 -12.51 -11.23
N SER A 218 -1.70 -12.12 -12.38
CA SER A 218 -1.30 -10.91 -13.09
C SER A 218 -1.59 -9.64 -12.28
N LEU A 219 -2.65 -9.61 -11.47
CA LEU A 219 -3.02 -8.43 -10.67
C LEU A 219 -1.94 -8.09 -9.63
N GLY A 220 -1.42 -9.09 -8.93
CA GLY A 220 -0.33 -8.89 -7.98
C GLY A 220 0.97 -8.40 -8.64
N ILE A 221 1.26 -8.89 -9.85
CA ILE A 221 2.42 -8.44 -10.64
C ILE A 221 2.22 -7.00 -11.13
N GLU A 222 1.06 -6.68 -11.69
CA GLU A 222 0.72 -5.33 -12.14
C GLU A 222 0.82 -4.32 -11.00
N LEU A 223 0.34 -4.69 -9.80
CA LEU A 223 0.48 -3.86 -8.60
C LEU A 223 1.95 -3.61 -8.25
N ALA A 224 2.79 -4.65 -8.22
CA ALA A 224 4.21 -4.49 -7.93
C ALA A 224 4.90 -3.55 -8.93
N ILE A 225 4.60 -3.70 -10.23
CA ILE A 225 5.11 -2.83 -11.29
C ILE A 225 4.63 -1.40 -11.11
N LYS A 226 3.34 -1.20 -10.79
CA LYS A 226 2.75 0.12 -10.60
C LYS A 226 3.37 0.86 -9.42
N ILE A 227 3.62 0.16 -8.31
CA ILE A 227 4.35 0.70 -7.15
C ILE A 227 5.78 1.06 -7.54
N ALA A 228 6.49 0.18 -8.27
CA ALA A 228 7.86 0.43 -8.70
C ALA A 228 7.96 1.66 -9.63
N LEU A 229 7.02 1.83 -10.56
CA LEU A 229 6.92 3.03 -11.42
C LEU A 229 6.67 4.29 -10.58
N PHE A 230 5.74 4.22 -9.63
CA PHE A 230 5.42 5.35 -8.75
C PHE A 230 6.63 5.79 -7.94
N LYS A 231 7.37 4.83 -7.37
CA LYS A 231 8.61 5.09 -6.62
C LYS A 231 9.73 5.64 -7.50
N ASP A 232 9.89 5.13 -8.72
CA ASP A 232 10.87 5.65 -9.67
C ASP A 232 10.63 7.13 -10.02
N ASP A 233 9.37 7.54 -10.20
CA ASP A 233 9.01 8.96 -10.39
C ASP A 233 9.38 9.81 -9.17
N LEU A 234 9.10 9.31 -7.95
CA LEU A 234 9.46 10.00 -6.71
C LEU A 234 10.98 10.17 -6.56
N GLU A 235 11.75 9.13 -6.83
CA GLU A 235 13.23 9.17 -6.78
C GLU A 235 13.80 10.19 -7.78
N LYS A 236 13.12 10.39 -8.91
CA LYS A 236 13.46 11.39 -9.93
C LYS A 236 12.96 12.80 -9.61
N GLY A 237 12.19 12.96 -8.53
CA GLY A 237 11.58 14.24 -8.13
C GLY A 237 10.38 14.65 -8.98
N ASN A 238 9.76 13.71 -9.69
CA ASN A 238 8.53 13.92 -10.44
C ASN A 238 7.30 13.74 -9.53
N GLU A 239 6.18 14.35 -9.93
CA GLU A 239 4.87 14.09 -9.33
C GLU A 239 4.29 12.80 -9.93
N PRO A 240 4.15 11.71 -9.17
CA PRO A 240 3.71 10.44 -9.73
C PRO A 240 2.23 10.45 -10.07
N ASN A 241 1.85 9.79 -11.17
CA ASN A 241 0.44 9.65 -11.56
C ASN A 241 -0.03 8.20 -11.39
N TRP A 242 -0.62 7.88 -10.23
CA TRP A 242 -1.16 6.55 -9.97
C TRP A 242 -2.25 6.13 -10.95
N ALA A 243 -3.20 7.02 -11.27
CA ALA A 243 -4.33 6.67 -12.13
C ALA A 243 -3.92 6.50 -13.60
N GLY A 244 -2.88 7.23 -14.04
CA GLY A 244 -2.39 7.21 -15.41
C GLY A 244 -1.18 6.31 -15.67
N ALA A 245 -0.73 5.55 -14.67
CA ALA A 245 0.43 4.67 -14.82
C ALA A 245 0.14 3.59 -15.88
N VAL A 246 0.94 3.60 -16.96
CA VAL A 246 0.83 2.59 -18.03
C VAL A 246 1.54 1.32 -17.57
N VAL A 247 0.76 0.34 -17.16
CA VAL A 247 1.26 -1.00 -16.84
C VAL A 247 1.31 -1.88 -18.11
N PRO A 248 2.31 -2.76 -18.23
CA PRO A 248 2.43 -3.64 -19.38
C PRO A 248 1.38 -4.75 -19.29
N LYS A 249 1.01 -5.32 -20.44
CA LYS A 249 0.19 -6.53 -20.45
C LYS A 249 1.00 -7.70 -19.91
N ILE A 250 0.41 -8.49 -19.02
CA ILE A 250 1.05 -9.71 -18.50
C ILE A 250 0.72 -10.88 -19.42
N GLY A 251 1.73 -11.42 -20.10
CA GLY A 251 1.60 -12.61 -20.95
C GLY A 251 1.44 -13.90 -20.12
N GLU A 252 0.87 -14.94 -20.75
CA GLU A 252 0.45 -16.18 -20.07
C GLU A 252 1.58 -16.92 -19.33
N GLY A 253 2.83 -16.83 -19.83
CA GLY A 253 3.98 -17.48 -19.20
C GLY A 253 4.76 -16.62 -18.21
N PHE A 254 4.45 -15.31 -18.10
CA PHE A 254 5.26 -14.41 -17.29
C PHE A 254 5.10 -14.70 -15.79
N VAL A 255 3.85 -14.91 -15.34
CA VAL A 255 3.54 -15.18 -13.92
C VAL A 255 4.32 -16.39 -13.42
N GLU A 256 4.24 -17.51 -14.15
CA GLU A 256 4.89 -18.75 -13.71
C GLU A 256 6.41 -18.64 -13.73
N THR A 257 6.98 -18.11 -14.82
CA THR A 257 8.45 -18.01 -14.95
C THR A 257 9.05 -17.03 -13.96
N CYS A 258 8.41 -15.87 -13.74
CA CYS A 258 8.82 -14.90 -12.74
C CYS A 258 8.81 -15.53 -11.33
N ARG A 259 7.72 -16.20 -10.96
CA ARG A 259 7.61 -16.87 -9.64
C ARG A 259 8.67 -17.95 -9.46
N GLN A 260 8.91 -18.75 -10.49
CA GLN A 260 9.93 -19.80 -10.43
C GLN A 260 11.33 -19.20 -10.19
N CYS A 261 11.73 -18.20 -10.97
CA CYS A 261 13.04 -17.58 -10.82
C CYS A 261 13.18 -16.84 -9.47
N CYS A 262 12.13 -16.18 -8.98
CA CYS A 262 12.15 -15.52 -7.66
C CYS A 262 12.31 -16.54 -6.51
N ARG A 263 11.67 -17.71 -6.60
CA ARG A 263 11.82 -18.81 -5.64
C ARG A 263 13.25 -19.37 -5.62
N ASP A 264 13.80 -19.63 -6.81
CA ASP A 264 15.13 -20.26 -6.94
C ASP A 264 16.27 -19.36 -6.44
N GLN A 265 16.09 -18.03 -6.49
CA GLN A 265 17.10 -17.02 -6.10
C GLN A 265 16.85 -16.37 -4.73
N GLY A 266 15.94 -16.92 -3.93
CA GLY A 266 15.70 -16.47 -2.55
C GLY A 266 15.28 -15.00 -2.42
N GLY A 267 14.51 -14.48 -3.38
CA GLY A 267 13.97 -13.11 -3.35
C GLY A 267 14.92 -11.99 -3.82
N THR A 268 16.20 -12.29 -4.06
CA THR A 268 17.18 -11.27 -4.52
C THR A 268 17.00 -10.83 -5.97
N LEU A 269 16.26 -11.63 -6.76
CA LEU A 269 16.01 -11.37 -8.17
C LEU A 269 14.83 -10.42 -8.40
N SER A 270 13.82 -10.43 -7.52
CA SER A 270 12.62 -9.61 -7.60
C SER A 270 12.90 -8.11 -7.81
N PRO A 271 13.77 -7.43 -7.03
CA PRO A 271 14.08 -6.02 -7.27
C PRO A 271 14.74 -5.78 -8.63
N LYS A 272 15.56 -6.73 -9.12
CA LYS A 272 16.22 -6.61 -10.44
C LYS A 272 15.22 -6.77 -11.58
N ILE A 273 14.25 -7.68 -11.43
CA ILE A 273 13.15 -7.86 -12.39
C ILE A 273 12.34 -6.57 -12.47
N LEU A 274 11.91 -6.02 -11.33
CA LEU A 274 11.12 -4.78 -11.30
C LEU A 274 11.86 -3.63 -11.97
N ARG A 275 13.14 -3.44 -11.66
CA ARG A 275 14.00 -2.47 -12.36
C ARG A 275 13.99 -2.70 -13.87
N ALA A 276 14.22 -3.92 -14.33
CA ALA A 276 14.26 -4.22 -15.76
C ALA A 276 12.91 -3.94 -16.45
N VAL A 277 11.79 -4.22 -15.77
CA VAL A 277 10.44 -3.91 -16.27
C VAL A 277 10.21 -2.40 -16.33
N VAL A 278 10.50 -1.66 -15.26
CA VAL A 278 10.40 -0.18 -15.21
C VAL A 278 11.23 0.45 -16.32
N GLU A 279 12.50 0.06 -16.47
CA GLU A 279 13.37 0.57 -17.53
C GLU A 279 12.83 0.23 -18.92
N THR A 280 12.15 -0.91 -19.09
CA THR A 280 11.51 -1.29 -20.36
C THR A 280 10.33 -0.37 -20.67
N ILE A 281 9.44 -0.15 -19.72
CA ILE A 281 8.25 0.71 -19.88
C ILE A 281 8.67 2.16 -20.18
N LEU A 282 9.70 2.64 -19.49
CA LEU A 282 10.19 4.02 -19.61
C LEU A 282 11.22 4.21 -20.73
N ASN A 283 11.53 3.18 -21.52
CA ASN A 283 12.56 3.20 -22.56
C ASN A 283 13.94 3.70 -22.07
N GLN A 284 14.32 3.29 -20.87
CA GLN A 284 15.58 3.64 -20.23
C GLN A 284 16.62 2.52 -20.42
N ASN A 285 17.90 2.88 -20.38
CA ASN A 285 19.01 1.92 -20.48
C ASN A 285 18.91 0.98 -21.70
N MET A 286 18.66 1.55 -22.88
CA MET A 286 18.45 0.78 -24.12
C MET A 286 19.66 -0.05 -24.57
N GLY A 287 20.85 0.18 -23.99
CA GLY A 287 22.03 -0.65 -24.21
C GLY A 287 21.88 -2.09 -23.70
N ALA A 288 20.96 -2.33 -22.76
CA ALA A 288 20.63 -3.65 -22.22
C ALA A 288 19.52 -4.37 -23.01
N VAL A 289 19.00 -3.77 -24.08
CA VAL A 289 17.90 -4.32 -24.89
C VAL A 289 18.44 -4.90 -26.18
N HIS A 290 18.01 -6.12 -26.49
CA HIS A 290 18.44 -6.86 -27.67
C HIS A 290 17.26 -7.54 -28.36
N PRO A 291 17.29 -7.70 -29.69
CA PRO A 291 16.31 -8.53 -30.38
C PRO A 291 16.37 -9.97 -29.87
N LEU A 292 15.21 -10.53 -29.48
CA LEU A 292 15.12 -11.95 -29.19
C LEU A 292 15.02 -12.71 -30.51
N ARG A 293 16.04 -13.50 -30.83
CA ARG A 293 16.17 -14.20 -32.11
C ARG A 293 15.49 -15.56 -32.08
N ILE A 294 15.20 -16.11 -33.27
CA ILE A 294 14.62 -17.46 -33.39
C ILE A 294 15.58 -18.57 -32.94
N GLY A 295 16.87 -18.30 -32.89
CA GLY A 295 17.92 -19.25 -32.51
C GLY A 295 19.18 -18.57 -31.97
N LYS A 296 20.26 -19.36 -31.84
CA LYS A 296 21.53 -18.95 -31.20
C LYS A 296 22.48 -18.17 -32.13
N GLY A 297 22.18 -18.12 -33.43
CA GLY A 297 23.02 -17.51 -34.45
C GLY A 297 23.08 -15.98 -34.34
N GLY A 298 24.24 -15.42 -34.71
CA GLY A 298 24.44 -13.98 -34.87
C GLY A 298 23.46 -13.35 -35.87
N ASP A 299 23.18 -14.10 -36.93
CA ASP A 299 22.36 -13.70 -38.08
C ASP A 299 20.93 -14.25 -38.03
N ASP A 300 20.56 -14.97 -36.97
CA ASP A 300 19.20 -15.49 -36.83
C ASP A 300 18.21 -14.32 -36.76
N PRO A 301 17.11 -14.35 -37.53
CA PRO A 301 16.15 -13.26 -37.53
C PRO A 301 15.52 -13.10 -36.15
N GLN A 302 15.08 -11.87 -35.87
CA GLN A 302 14.27 -11.58 -34.70
C GLN A 302 12.97 -12.39 -34.75
N ARG A 303 12.55 -12.93 -33.61
CA ARG A 303 11.27 -13.60 -33.48
C ARG A 303 10.15 -12.57 -33.53
N MET A 304 9.10 -12.91 -34.29
CA MET A 304 7.95 -12.05 -34.53
C MET A 304 6.65 -12.79 -34.17
N ARG A 305 5.66 -12.06 -33.67
CA ARG A 305 4.27 -12.52 -33.50
C ARG A 305 3.36 -11.57 -34.28
N GLY A 306 3.09 -11.92 -35.53
CA GLY A 306 2.48 -10.98 -36.47
C GLY A 306 3.39 -9.76 -36.68
N SER A 307 2.94 -8.58 -36.24
CA SER A 307 3.71 -7.34 -36.28
C SER A 307 4.45 -7.03 -34.98
N ASP A 308 4.24 -7.82 -33.92
CA ASP A 308 4.92 -7.65 -32.64
C ASP A 308 6.34 -8.20 -32.69
N LYS A 309 7.28 -7.50 -32.07
CA LYS A 309 8.70 -7.85 -32.05
C LYS A 309 9.10 -8.44 -30.70
N ALA A 310 9.73 -9.61 -30.71
CA ALA A 310 10.26 -10.19 -29.48
C ALA A 310 11.57 -9.50 -29.08
N GLN A 311 11.62 -8.98 -27.88
CA GLN A 311 12.80 -8.35 -27.29
C GLN A 311 13.27 -9.16 -26.08
N ARG A 312 14.56 -9.07 -25.80
CA ARG A 312 15.15 -9.51 -24.54
C ARG A 312 15.88 -8.34 -23.89
N ARG A 313 15.71 -8.18 -22.58
CA ARG A 313 16.46 -7.23 -21.77
C ARG A 313 17.28 -7.99 -20.75
N ASP A 314 18.51 -7.55 -20.51
CA ASP A 314 19.36 -8.08 -19.44
C ASP A 314 18.81 -7.64 -18.06
N ILE A 315 18.52 -8.62 -17.20
CA ILE A 315 18.19 -8.37 -15.79
C ILE A 315 19.49 -8.31 -14.99
N ASP A 316 20.35 -9.31 -15.19
CA ASP A 316 21.73 -9.40 -14.75
C ASP A 316 22.52 -10.35 -15.66
N TYR A 317 23.62 -10.93 -15.17
CA TYR A 317 24.46 -11.83 -15.98
C TYR A 317 23.82 -13.22 -16.21
N GLU A 318 22.86 -13.63 -15.38
CA GLU A 318 22.23 -14.95 -15.44
C GLU A 318 20.83 -14.91 -16.02
N PHE A 319 20.13 -13.79 -15.91
CA PHE A 319 18.70 -13.70 -16.23
C PHE A 319 18.39 -12.64 -17.29
N HIS A 320 17.41 -12.95 -18.13
CA HIS A 320 16.82 -12.02 -19.08
C HIS A 320 15.30 -11.90 -18.90
N LEU A 321 14.80 -10.71 -19.18
CA LEU A 321 13.39 -10.42 -19.37
C LEU A 321 13.06 -10.54 -20.86
N HIS A 322 12.20 -11.48 -21.24
CA HIS A 322 11.65 -11.57 -22.58
C HIS A 322 10.29 -10.89 -22.63
N TYR A 323 10.08 -10.04 -23.64
CA TYR A 323 8.84 -9.30 -23.82
C TYR A 323 8.54 -9.06 -25.29
N TRP A 324 7.27 -8.79 -25.58
CA TRP A 324 6.82 -8.35 -26.90
C TRP A 324 6.69 -6.83 -26.90
N GLU A 325 7.33 -6.20 -27.88
CA GLU A 325 7.05 -4.83 -28.29
C GLU A 325 5.92 -4.90 -29.32
N CYS A 326 4.70 -4.56 -28.89
CA CYS A 326 3.53 -4.62 -29.75
C CYS A 326 3.56 -3.52 -30.81
N ALA A 327 2.87 -3.74 -31.93
CA ALA A 327 2.79 -2.75 -33.00
C ALA A 327 2.23 -1.37 -32.57
N THR A 328 1.47 -1.34 -31.48
CA THR A 328 0.93 -0.12 -30.86
C THR A 328 1.95 0.66 -30.02
N GLY A 329 3.15 0.10 -29.80
CA GLY A 329 4.15 0.60 -28.84
C GLY A 329 3.91 0.11 -27.41
N ALA A 330 2.86 -0.68 -27.16
CA ALA A 330 2.63 -1.29 -25.85
C ALA A 330 3.64 -2.42 -25.59
N VAL A 331 3.93 -2.64 -24.31
CA VAL A 331 4.79 -3.75 -23.84
C VAL A 331 3.92 -4.87 -23.32
N GLU A 332 4.20 -6.11 -23.75
CA GLU A 332 3.65 -7.33 -23.15
C GLU A 332 4.79 -8.18 -22.58
N LEU A 333 4.77 -8.42 -21.26
CA LEU A 333 5.79 -9.22 -20.58
C LEU A 333 5.57 -10.70 -20.91
N GLY A 334 6.60 -11.37 -21.43
CA GLY A 334 6.51 -12.75 -21.87
C GLY A 334 7.03 -13.75 -20.83
N SER A 335 8.28 -13.59 -20.40
CA SER A 335 8.91 -14.52 -19.44
C SER A 335 10.17 -13.96 -18.79
N VAL A 336 10.51 -14.47 -17.60
CA VAL A 336 11.85 -14.33 -16.99
C VAL A 336 12.59 -15.64 -17.16
N VAL A 337 13.78 -15.62 -17.75
CA VAL A 337 14.50 -16.85 -18.12
C VAL A 337 16.00 -16.75 -17.86
N HIS A 338 16.65 -17.91 -17.79
CA HIS A 338 18.11 -17.97 -17.73
C HIS A 338 18.76 -17.56 -19.06
N HIS A 339 20.01 -17.15 -18.98
CA HIS A 339 20.87 -16.87 -20.13
C HIS A 339 20.91 -18.07 -21.09
N ASN A 340 20.84 -17.79 -22.39
CA ASN A 340 20.72 -18.75 -23.50
C ASN A 340 19.36 -19.44 -23.67
N ASP A 341 18.33 -19.07 -22.91
CA ASP A 341 16.95 -19.37 -23.31
C ASP A 341 16.54 -18.40 -24.42
N PHE A 342 15.93 -18.93 -25.48
CA PHE A 342 15.43 -18.15 -26.62
C PHE A 342 13.92 -18.38 -26.83
N SER A 343 13.24 -19.00 -25.87
CA SER A 343 11.80 -19.20 -25.86
C SER A 343 11.09 -17.95 -25.35
N ILE A 344 9.91 -17.66 -25.91
CA ILE A 344 8.99 -16.65 -25.39
C ILE A 344 7.58 -17.17 -25.68
N PRO A 345 6.66 -17.15 -24.70
CA PRO A 345 5.26 -17.51 -24.94
C PRO A 345 4.65 -16.68 -26.07
N SER A 346 3.81 -17.33 -26.89
CA SER A 346 3.11 -16.69 -28.01
C SER A 346 1.92 -15.88 -27.52
#